data_AF-A0A537YNG5-F1
#
_entry.id   AF-A0A537YNG5-F1
#
_cell.length_a   1.000
_cell.length_b   1.000
_cell.length_c   1.000
_cell.angle_alpha   90.00
_cell.angle_beta   90.00
_cell.angle_gamma   90.00
#
_symmetry.space_group_name_H-M   'P 1'
#
loop_
_entity.id
_entity.type
_entity.pdbx_description
1 polymer ?
#
loop_
_entity_poly.entity_id
_entity_poly.type
_entity_poly.pdbx_seq_one_letter_code
_entity_poly.pdbx_strand_id
1 'polypeptide(L)'
;MISDSGVDNTRVWKGRNLFLAGLKGHLRAALSLKKATRNPVGIVWNARARALFVADDNADAIYRSTAGPDGHIGTRDDRVRRIIYTEDFGFTDPHGVAWRPTGEVLIVLDSQTGRVYKFHRGKDGLFGTKDDVVKGFGTFRYGLTHPEGITYDSVTDHLFMVSSPQRFVVETTMTGGVNYSTDPNENDGRLFEFKLVKVP
;
A
#
# COMPACT_ATOMS: atom_id res chain seq x y z
N MET A 1 8.11 7.57 -2.22
CA MET A 1 8.30 6.71 -3.40
C MET A 1 6.96 6.65 -4.12
N ILE A 2 6.93 6.54 -5.44
CA ILE A 2 5.72 6.52 -6.24
C ILE A 2 5.83 5.37 -7.25
N SER A 3 4.84 4.49 -7.33
CA SER A 3 4.72 3.48 -8.38
C SER A 3 3.81 3.97 -9.51
N ASP A 4 3.94 3.36 -10.68
CA ASP A 4 3.07 3.60 -11.82
C ASP A 4 2.76 2.25 -12.50
N SER A 5 1.48 1.87 -12.54
CA SER A 5 0.99 0.63 -13.13
C SER A 5 0.81 0.70 -14.67
N GLY A 6 0.80 1.91 -15.26
CA GLY A 6 0.52 2.14 -16.68
C GLY A 6 1.76 2.18 -17.59
N VAL A 7 2.92 1.73 -17.13
CA VAL A 7 4.21 2.03 -17.79
C VAL A 7 4.42 1.29 -19.09
N ASP A 8 3.79 0.13 -19.28
CA ASP A 8 3.80 -0.55 -20.58
C ASP A 8 2.87 0.15 -21.61
N ASN A 9 2.01 1.08 -21.16
CA ASN A 9 1.08 1.83 -22.01
C ASN A 9 1.57 3.24 -22.40
N THR A 10 2.76 3.68 -21.95
CA THR A 10 3.30 5.01 -22.31
C THR A 10 4.78 4.98 -22.69
N ARG A 11 5.16 5.73 -23.74
CA ARG A 11 6.56 5.89 -24.17
C ARG A 11 7.38 6.83 -23.27
N VAL A 12 6.72 7.54 -22.34
CA VAL A 12 7.29 8.69 -21.62
C VAL A 12 8.39 8.27 -20.64
N TRP A 13 8.21 7.15 -19.94
CA TRP A 13 9.11 6.75 -18.86
C TRP A 13 10.05 5.60 -19.22
N LYS A 14 10.17 5.23 -20.49
CA LYS A 14 11.12 4.21 -21.01
C LYS A 14 11.19 2.93 -20.15
N GLY A 15 10.03 2.46 -19.68
CA GLY A 15 9.94 1.25 -18.86
C GLY A 15 10.35 1.42 -17.39
N ARG A 16 10.31 2.64 -16.84
CA ARG A 16 10.48 2.95 -15.41
C ARG A 16 9.11 3.08 -14.74
N ASN A 17 8.89 2.33 -13.67
CA ASN A 17 7.63 2.23 -12.94
C ASN A 17 7.81 2.40 -11.41
N LEU A 18 8.95 2.98 -11.01
CA LEU A 18 9.20 3.43 -9.66
C LEU A 18 9.93 4.77 -9.70
N PHE A 19 9.39 5.76 -9.01
CA PHE A 19 9.91 7.11 -8.99
C PHE A 19 10.20 7.55 -7.57
N LEU A 20 11.36 8.17 -7.39
CA LEU A 20 11.73 8.86 -6.17
C LEU A 20 11.51 10.35 -6.40
N ALA A 21 10.55 10.94 -5.68
CA ALA A 21 10.34 12.39 -5.68
C ALA A 21 10.86 12.98 -4.36
N GLY A 22 11.45 14.17 -4.42
CA GLY A 22 11.68 14.97 -3.22
C GLY A 22 10.39 15.64 -2.73
N LEU A 23 10.37 16.10 -1.49
CA LEU A 23 9.20 16.77 -0.89
C LEU A 23 8.76 18.05 -1.63
N LYS A 24 9.67 18.66 -2.41
CA LYS A 24 9.37 19.81 -3.29
C LYS A 24 8.87 19.39 -4.68
N GLY A 25 8.53 18.11 -4.89
CA GLY A 25 7.99 17.57 -6.14
C GLY A 25 9.01 17.30 -7.26
N HIS A 26 10.31 17.59 -7.06
CA HIS A 26 11.32 17.27 -8.07
C HIS A 26 11.60 15.76 -8.13
N LEU A 27 11.72 15.23 -9.35
CA LEU A 27 12.16 13.86 -9.59
C LEU A 27 13.63 13.69 -9.20
N ARG A 28 13.93 12.71 -8.37
CA ARG A 28 15.28 12.33 -7.92
C ARG A 28 15.84 11.14 -8.67
N ALA A 29 14.99 10.15 -8.94
CA ALA A 29 15.38 8.95 -9.68
C ALA A 29 14.17 8.29 -10.33
N ALA A 30 14.41 7.67 -11.48
CA ALA A 30 13.46 6.79 -12.16
C ALA A 30 14.06 5.37 -12.21
N LEU A 31 13.43 4.44 -11.51
CA LEU A 31 13.88 3.09 -11.24
C LEU A 31 12.91 2.07 -11.86
N SER A 32 13.17 0.78 -11.71
CA SER A 32 12.31 -0.26 -12.29
C SER A 32 11.95 -1.36 -11.29
N LEU A 33 10.65 -1.60 -11.14
CA LEU A 33 10.06 -2.74 -10.45
C LEU A 33 9.71 -3.89 -11.39
N LYS A 34 10.05 -3.83 -12.68
CA LYS A 34 9.67 -4.86 -13.67
C LYS A 34 10.16 -6.27 -13.35
N LYS A 35 11.12 -6.43 -12.44
CA LYS A 35 11.52 -7.73 -11.90
C LYS A 35 10.50 -8.31 -10.91
N ALA A 36 9.79 -7.45 -10.18
CA ALA A 36 8.63 -7.78 -9.37
C ALA A 36 7.36 -7.84 -10.22
N THR A 37 7.02 -6.72 -10.85
CA THR A 37 5.83 -6.61 -11.69
C THR A 37 5.95 -5.44 -12.68
N ARG A 38 5.25 -5.58 -13.81
CA ARG A 38 5.01 -4.51 -14.79
C ARG A 38 3.86 -3.59 -14.38
N ASN A 39 3.04 -4.02 -13.44
CA ASN A 39 1.80 -3.39 -13.01
C ASN A 39 1.79 -3.12 -11.50
N PRO A 40 2.74 -2.34 -10.95
CA PRO A 40 2.74 -2.02 -9.53
C PRO A 40 1.63 -1.01 -9.21
N VAL A 41 0.58 -1.46 -8.51
CA VAL A 41 -0.57 -0.61 -8.14
C VAL A 41 -0.43 0.02 -6.75
N GLY A 42 0.39 -0.57 -5.88
CA GLY A 42 0.71 0.00 -4.56
C GLY A 42 2.10 -0.40 -4.08
N ILE A 43 2.74 0.46 -3.29
CA ILE A 43 4.06 0.19 -2.71
C ILE A 43 4.19 0.68 -1.28
N VAL A 44 4.95 -0.04 -0.46
CA VAL A 44 5.35 0.42 0.89
C VAL A 44 6.76 -0.02 1.25
N TRP A 45 7.52 0.89 1.85
CA TRP A 45 8.89 0.63 2.30
C TRP A 45 8.93 0.19 3.76
N ASN A 46 9.60 -0.93 4.04
CA ASN A 46 9.99 -1.31 5.39
C ASN A 46 11.48 -1.01 5.59
N ALA A 47 11.77 0.02 6.38
CA ALA A 47 13.13 0.48 6.63
C ALA A 47 13.98 -0.54 7.41
N ARG A 48 13.40 -1.25 8.39
CA ARG A 48 14.12 -2.23 9.19
C ARG A 48 14.56 -3.43 8.35
N ALA A 49 13.67 -3.92 7.49
CA ALA A 49 13.95 -5.05 6.61
C ALA A 49 14.67 -4.65 5.31
N ARG A 50 14.85 -3.34 5.08
CA ARG A 50 15.34 -2.75 3.82
C ARG A 50 14.66 -3.36 2.59
N ALA A 51 13.34 -3.47 2.65
CA ALA A 51 12.54 -4.16 1.65
C ALA A 51 11.38 -3.28 1.19
N LEU A 52 11.11 -3.32 -0.11
CA LEU A 52 9.93 -2.72 -0.73
C LEU A 52 8.88 -3.81 -0.94
N PHE A 53 7.68 -3.59 -0.44
CA PHE A 53 6.51 -4.41 -0.76
C PHE A 53 5.76 -3.77 -1.91
N VAL A 54 5.30 -4.57 -2.86
CA VAL A 54 4.68 -4.13 -4.10
C VAL A 54 3.42 -4.96 -4.36
N ALA A 55 2.27 -4.32 -4.51
CA ALA A 55 1.02 -4.97 -4.92
C ALA A 55 0.89 -4.97 -6.45
N ASP A 56 0.26 -6.03 -6.95
CA ASP A 56 -0.14 -6.21 -8.34
C ASP A 56 -1.52 -6.88 -8.37
N ASP A 57 -2.52 -6.12 -8.81
CA ASP A 57 -3.92 -6.55 -8.95
C ASP A 57 -4.10 -7.56 -10.10
N ASN A 58 -3.37 -7.42 -11.21
CA ASN A 58 -3.41 -8.40 -12.30
C ASN A 58 -2.82 -9.76 -11.94
N ALA A 59 -1.93 -9.81 -10.94
CA ALA A 59 -1.27 -11.03 -10.51
C ALA A 59 -1.81 -11.61 -9.20
N ASP A 60 -2.79 -10.96 -8.55
CA ASP A 60 -3.32 -11.35 -7.24
C ASP A 60 -2.19 -11.52 -6.21
N ALA A 61 -1.28 -10.56 -6.14
CA ALA A 61 0.02 -10.77 -5.52
C ALA A 61 0.55 -9.59 -4.71
N ILE A 62 1.23 -9.91 -3.61
CA ILE A 62 2.20 -9.01 -2.99
C ILE A 62 3.61 -9.56 -3.19
N TYR A 63 4.48 -8.72 -3.73
CA TYR A 63 5.91 -8.99 -3.90
C TYR A 63 6.73 -8.30 -2.82
N ARG A 64 7.84 -8.92 -2.45
CA ARG A 64 8.92 -8.32 -1.65
C ARG A 64 10.16 -8.16 -2.52
N SER A 65 10.61 -6.93 -2.74
CA SER A 65 11.90 -6.61 -3.35
C SER A 65 12.92 -6.19 -2.31
N THR A 66 14.15 -6.69 -2.44
CA THR A 66 15.32 -6.29 -1.65
C THR A 66 16.49 -5.99 -2.60
N ALA A 67 17.37 -5.07 -2.20
CA ALA A 67 18.54 -4.73 -3.01
C ALA A 67 19.42 -5.95 -3.31
N GLY A 68 20.01 -5.95 -4.49
CA GLY A 68 21.04 -6.92 -4.88
C GLY A 68 22.41 -6.58 -4.32
N PRO A 69 23.48 -7.20 -4.85
CA PRO A 69 24.86 -6.83 -4.55
C PRO A 69 25.20 -5.35 -4.72
N ASP A 70 24.50 -4.60 -5.57
CA ASP A 70 24.72 -3.16 -5.76
C ASP A 70 24.21 -2.30 -4.58
N GLY A 71 23.45 -2.87 -3.65
CA GLY A 71 22.92 -2.18 -2.47
C GLY A 71 21.76 -1.22 -2.75
N HIS A 72 21.27 -1.15 -3.99
CA HIS A 72 20.18 -0.28 -4.42
C HIS A 72 18.92 -1.09 -4.77
N ILE A 73 17.75 -0.47 -4.62
CA ILE A 73 16.46 -1.03 -5.03
C ILE A 73 16.11 -0.53 -6.42
N GLY A 74 15.37 -1.34 -7.17
CA GLY A 74 14.83 -0.99 -8.47
C GLY A 74 15.88 -1.12 -9.57
N THR A 75 16.91 -1.94 -9.33
CA THR A 75 17.98 -2.30 -10.25
C THR A 75 17.84 -3.76 -10.68
N ARG A 76 18.66 -4.19 -11.64
CA ARG A 76 18.50 -5.50 -12.30
C ARG A 76 18.80 -6.67 -11.35
N ASP A 77 19.64 -6.44 -10.35
CA ASP A 77 20.12 -7.43 -9.39
C ASP A 77 19.25 -7.54 -8.13
N ASP A 78 18.19 -6.72 -8.00
CA ASP A 78 17.16 -6.84 -6.96
C ASP A 78 16.75 -8.31 -6.71
N ARG A 79 16.67 -8.72 -5.45
CA ARG A 79 16.12 -10.02 -5.06
C ARG A 79 14.63 -9.85 -4.81
N VAL A 80 13.83 -10.43 -5.69
CA VAL A 80 12.37 -10.35 -5.67
C VAL A 80 11.77 -11.71 -5.34
N ARG A 81 10.74 -11.71 -4.49
CA ARG A 81 9.88 -12.87 -4.26
C ARG A 81 8.42 -12.44 -4.26
N ARG A 82 7.54 -13.23 -4.88
CA ARG A 82 6.11 -13.19 -4.55
C ARG A 82 5.98 -13.82 -3.16
N ILE A 83 5.42 -13.07 -2.22
CA ILE A 83 5.33 -13.50 -0.82
C ILE A 83 3.89 -13.77 -0.38
N ILE A 84 2.90 -13.18 -1.04
CA ILE A 84 1.49 -13.44 -0.78
C ILE A 84 0.81 -13.70 -2.13
N TYR A 85 0.06 -14.78 -2.19
CA TYR A 85 -0.93 -15.08 -3.22
C TYR A 85 -2.28 -14.71 -2.59
N THR A 86 -2.90 -13.61 -3.01
CA THR A 86 -4.05 -13.05 -2.27
C THR A 86 -5.28 -13.94 -2.37
N GLU A 87 -5.38 -14.72 -3.44
CA GLU A 87 -6.39 -15.77 -3.64
C GLU A 87 -6.40 -16.81 -2.50
N ASP A 88 -5.24 -17.16 -1.94
CA ASP A 88 -5.13 -18.08 -0.78
C ASP A 88 -5.81 -17.52 0.47
N PHE A 89 -6.07 -16.21 0.49
CA PHE A 89 -6.74 -15.47 1.55
C PHE A 89 -8.11 -14.93 1.15
N GLY A 90 -8.60 -15.31 -0.04
CA GLY A 90 -9.96 -15.04 -0.51
C GLY A 90 -10.18 -13.67 -1.16
N PHE A 91 -9.15 -13.02 -1.71
CA PHE A 91 -9.29 -11.75 -2.45
C PHE A 91 -8.37 -11.64 -3.66
N THR A 92 -8.79 -10.88 -4.68
CA THR A 92 -8.20 -10.91 -6.04
C THR A 92 -8.09 -9.53 -6.66
N ASP A 93 -8.00 -8.48 -5.85
CA ASP A 93 -7.82 -7.12 -6.34
C ASP A 93 -6.95 -6.27 -5.40
N PRO A 94 -5.74 -6.76 -5.02
CA PRO A 94 -4.85 -6.03 -4.13
C PRO A 94 -4.38 -4.72 -4.77
N HIS A 95 -4.68 -3.60 -4.13
CA HIS A 95 -4.26 -2.28 -4.58
C HIS A 95 -3.27 -1.66 -3.59
N GLY A 96 -3.78 -0.97 -2.58
CA GLY A 96 -2.95 -0.24 -1.64
C GLY A 96 -2.26 -1.17 -0.65
N VAL A 97 -1.03 -0.84 -0.28
CA VAL A 97 -0.26 -1.55 0.76
C VAL A 97 0.31 -0.57 1.77
N ALA A 98 0.28 -0.95 3.04
CA ALA A 98 0.83 -0.18 4.14
C ALA A 98 1.63 -1.06 5.10
N TRP A 99 2.48 -0.44 5.92
CA TRP A 99 3.36 -1.13 6.85
C TRP A 99 3.27 -0.50 8.23
N ARG A 100 2.91 -1.31 9.23
CA ARG A 100 2.97 -0.92 10.64
C ARG A 100 4.24 -1.54 11.26
N PRO A 101 5.23 -0.73 11.68
CA PRO A 101 6.46 -1.24 12.29
C PRO A 101 6.22 -2.00 13.59
N THR A 102 5.34 -1.48 14.45
CA THR A 102 4.97 -2.12 15.71
C THR A 102 4.19 -3.40 15.45
N GLY A 103 4.71 -4.54 15.90
CA GLY A 103 4.13 -5.85 15.62
C GLY A 103 4.32 -6.33 14.17
N GLU A 104 5.08 -5.59 13.36
CA GLU A 104 5.50 -5.94 12.00
C GLU A 104 4.36 -6.41 11.09
N VAL A 105 3.34 -5.57 10.94
CA VAL A 105 2.10 -5.90 10.23
C VAL A 105 2.17 -5.39 8.79
N LEU A 106 1.98 -6.28 7.84
CA LEU A 106 1.75 -5.92 6.44
C LEU A 106 0.25 -5.75 6.22
N ILE A 107 -0.14 -4.62 5.65
CA ILE A 107 -1.54 -4.24 5.46
C ILE A 107 -1.79 -4.16 3.97
N VAL A 108 -2.84 -4.82 3.50
CA VAL A 108 -3.24 -4.89 2.10
C VAL A 108 -4.69 -4.45 1.99
N LEU A 109 -4.97 -3.54 1.07
CA LEU A 109 -6.30 -3.08 0.72
C LEU A 109 -6.74 -3.75 -0.58
N ASP A 110 -7.91 -4.37 -0.56
CA ASP A 110 -8.52 -4.99 -1.73
C ASP A 110 -9.65 -4.10 -2.26
N SER A 111 -9.53 -3.67 -3.52
CA SER A 111 -10.45 -2.74 -4.17
C SER A 111 -11.80 -3.37 -4.49
N GLN A 112 -11.81 -4.66 -4.84
CA GLN A 112 -13.02 -5.38 -5.24
C GLN A 112 -13.95 -5.68 -4.05
N THR A 113 -13.41 -6.24 -2.97
CA THR A 113 -14.18 -6.58 -1.76
C THR A 113 -14.33 -5.41 -0.80
N GLY A 114 -13.60 -4.31 -1.02
CA GLY A 114 -13.59 -3.15 -0.13
C GLY A 114 -13.15 -3.54 1.28
N ARG A 115 -12.05 -4.29 1.40
CA ARG A 115 -11.60 -4.85 2.68
C ARG A 115 -10.12 -4.58 2.91
N VAL A 116 -9.81 -4.18 4.14
CA VAL A 116 -8.44 -4.11 4.65
C VAL A 116 -8.08 -5.45 5.28
N TYR A 117 -6.99 -6.06 4.82
CA TYR A 117 -6.36 -7.25 5.39
C TYR A 117 -5.08 -6.85 6.11
N LYS A 118 -4.89 -7.37 7.31
CA LYS A 118 -3.72 -7.14 8.17
C LYS A 118 -3.09 -8.49 8.44
N PHE A 119 -1.94 -8.72 7.82
CA PHE A 119 -1.16 -9.94 7.94
C PHE A 119 -0.22 -9.82 9.13
N HIS A 120 -0.35 -10.76 10.07
CA HIS A 120 0.62 -11.01 11.10
C HIS A 120 1.30 -12.34 10.80
N ARG A 121 2.63 -12.32 10.76
CA ARG A 121 3.43 -13.51 10.49
C ARG A 121 3.18 -14.58 11.54
N GLY A 122 3.12 -15.82 11.09
CA GLY A 122 3.08 -16.99 11.96
C GLY A 122 4.41 -17.25 12.66
N LYS A 123 4.55 -18.49 13.15
CA LYS A 123 5.76 -18.97 13.84
C LYS A 123 6.94 -19.11 12.89
N ASP A 124 6.69 -19.34 11.60
CA ASP A 124 7.74 -19.43 10.59
C ASP A 124 8.40 -18.08 10.25
N GLY A 125 7.80 -16.97 10.70
CA GLY A 125 8.31 -15.64 10.49
C GLY A 125 8.26 -15.17 9.04
N LEU A 126 7.44 -15.82 8.19
CA LEU A 126 7.16 -15.44 6.81
C LEU A 126 5.75 -14.83 6.70
N PHE A 127 5.50 -14.13 5.59
CA PHE A 127 4.14 -13.71 5.23
C PHE A 127 3.62 -14.65 4.15
N GLY A 128 2.30 -14.76 4.06
CA GLY A 128 1.60 -15.54 3.04
C GLY A 128 1.63 -17.04 3.30
N THR A 129 1.91 -17.46 4.52
CA THR A 129 1.99 -18.88 4.91
C THR A 129 0.77 -19.27 5.76
N LYS A 130 0.55 -20.58 5.89
CA LYS A 130 -0.67 -21.13 6.51
C LYS A 130 -0.82 -20.79 8.00
N ASP A 131 0.28 -20.44 8.67
CA ASP A 131 0.29 -20.07 10.08
C ASP A 131 0.13 -18.56 10.33
N ASP A 132 -0.04 -17.76 9.27
CA ASP A 132 -0.35 -16.34 9.39
C ASP A 132 -1.70 -16.10 10.07
N VAL A 133 -1.74 -15.08 10.93
CA VAL A 133 -2.99 -14.56 11.49
C VAL A 133 -3.41 -13.34 10.67
N VAL A 134 -4.48 -13.50 9.89
CA VAL A 134 -5.01 -12.42 9.05
C VAL A 134 -6.30 -11.87 9.66
N LYS A 135 -6.31 -10.57 9.98
CA LYS A 135 -7.50 -9.85 10.49
C LYS A 135 -7.86 -8.72 9.53
N GLY A 136 -9.11 -8.27 9.56
CA GLY A 136 -9.52 -7.21 8.65
C GLY A 136 -10.83 -6.54 9.00
N PHE A 137 -11.13 -5.46 8.28
CA PHE A 137 -12.40 -4.75 8.36
C PHE A 137 -12.80 -4.23 6.97
N GLY A 138 -14.11 -4.04 6.75
CA GLY A 138 -14.64 -3.51 5.50
C GLY A 138 -14.63 -1.97 5.46
N THR A 139 -14.40 -1.41 4.28
CA THR A 139 -14.32 0.02 4.01
C THR A 139 -15.63 0.61 3.50
N PHE A 140 -16.54 -0.22 2.95
CA PHE A 140 -17.83 0.24 2.42
C PHE A 140 -18.68 0.98 3.44
N ARG A 141 -18.56 0.65 4.73
CA ARG A 141 -19.25 1.35 5.82
C ARG A 141 -18.84 2.83 5.98
N TYR A 142 -17.73 3.25 5.37
CA TYR A 142 -17.29 4.64 5.30
C TYR A 142 -17.60 5.31 3.96
N GLY A 143 -18.29 4.60 3.06
CA GLY A 143 -18.57 5.07 1.70
C GLY A 143 -17.44 4.91 0.69
N LEU A 144 -16.34 4.22 1.03
CA LEU A 144 -15.25 3.93 0.09
C LEU A 144 -15.59 2.73 -0.79
N THR A 145 -16.15 2.96 -1.98
CA THR A 145 -16.72 1.92 -2.84
C THR A 145 -15.74 1.26 -3.81
N HIS A 146 -14.56 1.87 -4.03
CA HIS A 146 -13.47 1.31 -4.83
C HIS A 146 -12.13 1.78 -4.24
N PRO A 147 -11.78 1.29 -3.04
CA PRO A 147 -10.67 1.82 -2.27
C PRO A 147 -9.33 1.35 -2.84
N GLU A 148 -8.53 2.28 -3.36
CA GLU A 148 -7.26 1.95 -4.03
C GLU A 148 -6.03 2.30 -3.19
N GLY A 149 -6.12 3.32 -2.34
CA GLY A 149 -4.97 3.82 -1.59
C GLY A 149 -5.11 3.60 -0.10
N ILE A 150 -4.05 3.13 0.55
CA ILE A 150 -3.94 3.05 2.01
C ILE A 150 -2.52 3.42 2.46
N THR A 151 -2.41 4.17 3.56
CA THR A 151 -1.14 4.40 4.27
C THR A 151 -1.35 4.30 5.76
N TYR A 152 -0.26 4.05 6.49
CA TYR A 152 -0.23 3.99 7.94
C TYR A 152 0.49 5.22 8.51
N ASP A 153 -0.07 5.81 9.56
CA ASP A 153 0.59 6.85 10.34
C ASP A 153 1.08 6.28 11.67
N SER A 154 2.40 6.34 11.87
CA SER A 154 3.04 5.88 13.10
C SER A 154 2.84 6.80 14.29
N VAL A 155 2.40 8.05 14.08
CA VAL A 155 2.18 9.01 15.16
C VAL A 155 0.88 8.68 15.90
N THR A 156 -0.20 8.45 15.15
CA THR A 156 -1.54 8.17 15.71
C THR A 156 -1.88 6.68 15.77
N ASP A 157 -1.08 5.82 15.15
CA ASP A 157 -1.40 4.40 14.92
C ASP A 157 -2.68 4.22 14.09
N HIS A 158 -2.91 5.10 13.12
CA HIS A 158 -4.09 5.10 12.25
C HIS A 158 -3.77 4.73 10.80
N LEU A 159 -4.84 4.47 10.04
CA LEU A 159 -4.80 4.21 8.61
C LEU A 159 -5.53 5.33 7.89
N PHE A 160 -4.93 5.84 6.81
CA PHE A 160 -5.57 6.79 5.89
C PHE A 160 -5.87 6.07 4.58
N MET A 161 -7.09 6.20 4.09
CA MET A 161 -7.56 5.51 2.90
C MET A 161 -8.25 6.47 1.93
N VAL A 162 -8.10 6.17 0.64
CA VAL A 162 -8.78 6.86 -0.47
C VAL A 162 -9.41 5.85 -1.41
N SER A 163 -10.38 6.30 -2.18
CA SER A 163 -11.15 5.50 -3.12
C SER A 163 -11.41 6.34 -4.35
N SER A 164 -11.20 5.79 -5.55
CA SER A 164 -11.21 6.58 -6.79
C SER A 164 -12.52 7.33 -7.09
N PRO A 165 -13.72 6.82 -6.77
CA PRO A 165 -14.96 7.59 -6.95
C PRO A 165 -15.23 8.62 -5.83
N GLN A 166 -14.50 8.59 -4.71
CA GLN A 166 -14.72 9.48 -3.57
C GLN A 166 -13.70 10.62 -3.51
N ARG A 167 -14.14 11.79 -3.05
CA ARG A 167 -13.31 13.01 -2.94
C ARG A 167 -12.91 13.34 -1.50
N PHE A 168 -12.85 12.32 -0.67
CA PHE A 168 -12.50 12.41 0.74
C PHE A 168 -11.46 11.36 1.11
N VAL A 169 -10.75 11.61 2.20
CA VAL A 169 -9.85 10.66 2.85
C VAL A 169 -10.56 10.17 4.11
N VAL A 170 -10.53 8.87 4.35
CA VAL A 170 -10.96 8.28 5.62
C VAL A 170 -9.73 7.96 6.45
N GLU A 171 -9.66 8.49 7.65
CA GLU A 171 -8.77 8.02 8.71
C GLU A 171 -9.52 7.03 9.59
N THR A 172 -8.90 5.90 9.92
CA THR A 172 -9.45 4.91 10.83
C THR A 172 -8.42 4.46 11.84
N THR A 173 -8.86 4.03 13.02
CA THR A 173 -7.99 3.22 13.88
C THR A 173 -7.57 1.93 13.15
N MET A 174 -6.56 1.21 13.67
CA MET A 174 -6.17 -0.10 13.14
C MET A 174 -7.31 -1.14 13.12
N THR A 175 -8.38 -0.98 13.89
CA THR A 175 -9.56 -1.86 13.91
C THR A 175 -10.72 -1.34 13.05
N GLY A 176 -10.53 -0.21 12.37
CA GLY A 176 -11.55 0.44 11.57
C GLY A 176 -12.54 1.26 12.39
N GLY A 177 -12.15 1.77 13.56
CA GLY A 177 -12.94 2.77 14.27
C GLY A 177 -12.87 4.10 13.54
N VAL A 178 -14.03 4.74 13.34
CA VAL A 178 -14.18 6.14 12.92
C VAL A 178 -15.12 6.79 13.91
N ASN A 179 -14.82 8.01 14.35
CA ASN A 179 -15.70 8.80 15.18
C ASN A 179 -16.04 10.12 14.49
N TYR A 180 -17.26 10.60 14.76
CA TYR A 180 -17.81 11.83 14.22
C TYR A 180 -17.89 12.93 15.30
N SER A 181 -17.24 12.73 16.45
CA SER A 181 -17.29 13.65 17.58
C SER A 181 -16.44 14.91 17.33
N THR A 182 -16.79 16.00 18.00
CA THR A 182 -16.05 17.28 17.94
C THR A 182 -14.93 17.37 18.97
N ASP A 183 -14.62 16.30 19.74
CA ASP A 183 -13.51 16.32 20.69
C ASP A 183 -12.17 16.06 19.98
N PRO A 184 -11.27 17.06 19.90
CA PRO A 184 -9.99 16.89 19.23
C PRO A 184 -9.05 15.89 19.92
N ASN A 185 -9.32 15.47 21.17
CA ASN A 185 -8.44 14.58 21.96
C ASN A 185 -8.80 13.09 21.86
N GLU A 186 -9.89 12.72 21.18
CA GLU A 186 -10.19 11.31 20.94
C GLU A 186 -9.25 10.74 19.86
N ASN A 187 -8.54 9.66 20.19
CA ASN A 187 -7.64 8.92 19.28
C ASN A 187 -8.44 7.91 18.44
N ASP A 188 -9.44 8.40 17.74
CA ASP A 188 -10.28 7.65 16.81
C ASP A 188 -10.26 8.28 15.42
N GLY A 189 -10.63 7.48 14.40
CA GLY A 189 -10.52 7.88 13.00
C GLY A 189 -11.50 8.98 12.61
N ARG A 190 -11.23 9.72 11.53
CA ARG A 190 -12.00 10.88 11.06
C ARG A 190 -12.21 10.88 9.55
N LEU A 191 -13.17 11.66 9.05
CA LEU A 191 -13.39 11.87 7.62
C LEU A 191 -12.87 13.27 7.22
N PHE A 192 -12.00 13.33 6.22
CA PHE A 192 -11.48 14.58 5.67
C PHE A 192 -12.00 14.81 4.26
N GLU A 193 -12.76 15.88 4.04
CA GLU A 193 -13.16 16.32 2.70
C GLU A 193 -12.19 17.38 2.18
N PHE A 194 -11.68 17.18 0.96
CA PHE A 194 -10.80 18.16 0.31
C PHE A 194 -11.58 18.89 -0.78
N LYS A 195 -11.60 20.22 -0.70
CA LYS A 195 -12.06 21.06 -1.80
C LYS A 195 -10.86 21.52 -2.61
N LEU A 196 -10.72 21.00 -3.82
CA LEU A 196 -9.74 21.52 -4.78
C LEU A 196 -10.13 22.96 -5.12
N VAL A 197 -9.30 23.91 -4.69
CA VAL A 197 -9.45 25.32 -5.06
C VAL A 197 -8.77 25.49 -6.41
N LYS A 198 -9.44 26.13 -7.38
CA LYS A 198 -8.77 26.54 -8.62
C LYS A 198 -7.60 27.44 -8.24
N VAL A 199 -6.40 27.02 -8.62
CA VAL A 199 -5.23 27.90 -8.58
C VAL A 199 -5.42 28.94 -9.68
N PRO A 200 -5.13 30.24 -9.45
CA PRO A 200 -5.26 31.30 -10.44
C PRO A 200 -4.54 31.01 -11.76
#